data_AF-A0A6J5ES20-F1
#
_entry.id   AF-A0A6J5ES20-F1
#
_cell.length_a   1.000
_cell.length_b   1.000
_cell.length_c   1.000
_cell.angle_alpha   90.00
_cell.angle_beta   90.00
_cell.angle_gamma   90.00
#
_symmetry.space_group_name_H-M   'P 1'
#
loop_
_entity.id
_entity.type
_entity.pdbx_description
1 polymer ?
#
loop_
_entity_poly.entity_id
_entity_poly.type
_entity_poly.pdbx_seq_one_letter_code
_entity_poly.pdbx_strand_id
1 'polypeptide(L)'
;MSIISSVVKCCVISVALAGTANVLADEEAPTSIRLSNGRHLQQDEDGKRLIEVDIAHHRSITVKLPTALRRAVSSASSIGFPSADSKVVDGKEIVLVVVSQSSSNNPTGYCGAGEESTLYALQIDGNAAVPRYSMPVQSCLHTVSLDTYVNNRSPWLAIEWLDDPLGFKINWSFIDETAHVTRQYRYNGSTFVQSKK
;
A
#
# COMPACT_ATOMS: atom_id res chain seq x y z
N MET A 1 18.24 21.84 67.86
CA MET A 1 17.91 23.25 67.57
C MET A 1 18.88 23.73 66.49
N SER A 2 18.33 24.35 65.44
CA SER A 2 18.94 24.82 64.17
C SER A 2 20.13 25.80 64.37
N ILE A 3 20.98 26.15 63.40
CA ILE A 3 20.71 26.97 62.19
C ILE A 3 22.00 27.04 61.28
N ILE A 4 21.85 26.67 59.99
CA ILE A 4 22.26 27.31 58.70
C ILE A 4 23.72 27.80 58.43
N SER A 5 24.31 27.36 57.30
CA SER A 5 25.01 28.21 56.30
C SER A 5 25.40 27.36 55.07
N SER A 6 24.63 27.39 53.98
CA SER A 6 24.80 28.20 52.75
C SER A 6 25.70 27.53 51.70
N VAL A 7 25.08 26.78 50.79
CA VAL A 7 25.68 26.26 49.55
C VAL A 7 25.17 27.12 48.40
N VAL A 8 26.04 27.94 47.82
CA VAL A 8 25.81 28.57 46.52
C VAL A 8 26.59 27.77 45.50
N LYS A 9 25.90 26.96 44.70
CA LYS A 9 26.49 26.26 43.55
C LYS A 9 25.81 26.79 42.29
N CYS A 10 26.57 27.54 41.51
CA CYS A 10 26.16 28.12 40.23
C CYS A 10 25.51 27.07 39.33
N CYS A 11 24.26 27.31 38.93
CA CYS A 11 23.61 26.59 37.84
C CYS A 11 24.08 27.18 36.52
N VAL A 12 24.90 26.45 35.78
CA VAL A 12 25.16 26.71 34.36
C VAL A 12 24.06 25.98 33.59
N ILE A 13 23.07 26.72 33.09
CA ILE A 13 22.06 26.20 32.17
C ILE A 13 22.66 26.30 30.76
N SER A 14 23.29 25.23 30.29
CA SER A 14 23.62 25.09 28.88
C SER A 14 22.35 24.75 28.12
N VAL A 15 21.80 25.72 27.39
CA VAL A 15 20.70 25.51 26.45
C VAL A 15 21.21 24.61 25.32
N ALA A 16 20.83 23.34 25.36
CA ALA A 16 20.98 22.45 24.21
C ALA A 16 19.92 22.86 23.18
N LEU A 17 20.34 23.59 22.15
CA LEU A 17 19.60 23.70 20.91
C LEU A 17 19.56 22.29 20.30
N ALA A 18 18.52 21.53 20.63
CA ALA A 18 18.16 20.34 19.89
C ALA A 18 17.72 20.79 18.49
N GLY A 19 18.67 20.83 17.57
CA GLY A 19 18.35 20.88 16.15
C GLY A 19 17.48 19.67 15.85
N THR A 20 16.22 19.91 15.53
CA THR A 20 15.38 18.87 14.94
C THR A 20 15.98 18.58 13.58
N ALA A 21 16.82 17.55 13.53
CA ALA A 21 17.09 16.85 12.30
C ALA A 21 15.72 16.39 11.79
N ASN A 22 15.21 17.06 10.76
CA ASN A 22 14.10 16.55 9.97
C ASN A 22 14.61 15.27 9.31
N VAL A 23 14.42 14.14 10.00
CA VAL A 23 14.47 12.83 9.36
C VAL A 23 13.34 12.87 8.34
N LEU A 24 13.69 12.96 7.06
CA LEU A 24 12.76 12.76 5.95
C LEU A 24 12.13 11.37 6.17
N ALA A 25 10.88 11.34 6.60
CA ALA A 25 10.16 10.09 6.78
C ALA A 25 9.93 9.46 5.40
N ASP A 26 10.37 8.23 5.22
CA ASP A 26 9.91 7.37 4.13
C ASP A 26 8.38 7.31 4.22
N GLU A 27 7.69 7.69 3.15
CA GLU A 27 6.23 7.61 3.11
C GLU A 27 5.84 6.13 2.96
N GLU A 28 5.42 5.52 4.07
CA GLU A 28 5.04 4.11 4.14
C GLU A 28 3.64 3.91 3.53
N ALA A 29 3.46 2.80 2.81
CA ALA A 29 2.15 2.45 2.31
C ALA A 29 1.20 2.04 3.45
N PRO A 30 -0.11 2.28 3.32
CA PRO A 30 -1.11 1.78 4.24
C PRO A 30 -0.97 0.27 4.51
N THR A 31 -1.20 -0.13 5.76
CA THR A 31 -1.22 -1.55 6.18
C THR A 31 -2.63 -2.14 6.24
N SER A 32 -3.66 -1.30 6.07
CA SER A 32 -5.06 -1.70 5.99
C SER A 32 -5.85 -0.72 5.11
N ILE A 33 -7.02 -1.16 4.65
CA ILE A 33 -7.98 -0.36 3.90
C ILE A 33 -9.25 -0.22 4.73
N ARG A 34 -9.67 1.01 5.00
CA ARG A 34 -10.95 1.32 5.62
C ARG A 34 -12.09 1.12 4.61
N LEU A 35 -13.02 0.25 5.00
CA LEU A 35 -14.24 -0.03 4.27
C LEU A 35 -15.34 0.98 4.67
N SER A 36 -16.33 1.17 3.80
CA SER A 36 -17.45 2.10 4.01
C SER A 36 -18.32 1.74 5.22
N ASN A 37 -18.26 0.48 5.66
CA ASN A 37 -18.93 0.00 6.88
C ASN A 37 -18.14 0.28 8.17
N GLY A 38 -16.98 0.95 8.08
CA GLY A 38 -16.11 1.28 9.21
C GLY A 38 -15.14 0.18 9.63
N ARG A 39 -15.20 -1.00 9.01
CA ARG A 39 -14.25 -2.10 9.24
C ARG A 39 -13.00 -1.92 8.37
N HIS A 40 -11.95 -2.66 8.70
CA HIS A 40 -10.67 -2.57 8.01
C HIS A 40 -10.36 -3.88 7.29
N LEU A 41 -10.07 -3.82 6.00
CA LEU A 41 -9.47 -4.93 5.26
C LEU A 41 -7.95 -4.89 5.45
N GLN A 42 -7.36 -6.00 5.88
CA GLN A 42 -5.91 -6.10 6.07
C GLN A 42 -5.43 -7.54 5.84
N GLN A 43 -4.12 -7.74 5.89
CA GLN A 43 -3.56 -9.09 5.98
C GLN A 43 -3.73 -9.67 7.38
N ASP A 44 -3.89 -10.99 7.43
CA ASP A 44 -3.81 -11.77 8.65
C ASP A 44 -2.36 -11.79 9.19
N GLU A 45 -2.18 -12.19 10.44
CA GLU A 45 -0.86 -12.21 11.11
C GLU A 45 0.18 -13.07 10.36
N ASP A 46 -0.27 -14.18 9.77
CA ASP A 46 0.58 -15.06 8.96
C ASP A 46 0.88 -14.52 7.55
N GLY A 47 0.26 -13.40 7.14
CA GLY A 47 0.37 -12.81 5.79
C GLY A 47 -0.31 -13.60 4.67
N LYS A 48 -0.92 -14.76 4.97
CA LYS A 48 -1.42 -15.72 3.95
C LYS A 48 -2.89 -15.55 3.60
N ARG A 49 -3.59 -14.60 4.21
CA ARG A 49 -5.04 -14.38 4.07
C ARG A 49 -5.35 -12.90 4.17
N LEU A 50 -6.45 -12.49 3.54
CA LEU A 50 -7.07 -11.21 3.80
C LEU A 50 -8.18 -11.40 4.82
N ILE A 51 -8.21 -10.52 5.82
CA ILE A 51 -9.20 -10.49 6.88
C ILE A 51 -9.85 -9.12 6.93
N GLU A 52 -11.12 -9.10 7.30
CA GLU A 52 -11.83 -7.90 7.67
C GLU A 52 -11.86 -7.81 9.20
N VAL A 53 -11.42 -6.68 9.74
CA VAL A 53 -11.28 -6.43 11.17
C VAL A 53 -12.26 -5.34 11.60
N ASP A 54 -13.09 -5.70 12.56
CA ASP A 54 -13.91 -4.77 13.34
C ASP A 54 -13.16 -4.42 14.62
N ILE A 55 -12.50 -3.26 14.59
CA ILE A 55 -11.68 -2.77 15.70
C ILE A 55 -12.56 -2.44 16.92
N ALA A 56 -13.78 -1.93 16.69
CA ALA A 56 -14.69 -1.52 17.76
C ALA A 56 -15.19 -2.72 18.58
N HIS A 57 -15.37 -3.88 17.94
CA HIS A 57 -15.87 -5.09 18.58
C HIS A 57 -14.81 -6.19 18.77
N HIS A 58 -13.55 -5.91 18.43
CA HIS A 58 -12.43 -6.88 18.47
C HIS A 58 -12.74 -8.20 17.74
N ARG A 59 -13.33 -8.10 16.54
CA ARG A 59 -13.67 -9.27 15.71
C ARG A 59 -12.93 -9.23 14.40
N SER A 60 -12.51 -10.39 13.92
CA SER A 60 -11.96 -10.56 12.58
C SER A 60 -12.70 -11.67 11.83
N ILE A 61 -12.85 -11.50 10.52
CA ILE A 61 -13.48 -12.47 9.63
C ILE A 61 -12.60 -12.64 8.41
N THR A 62 -12.29 -13.90 8.06
CA THR A 62 -11.56 -14.18 6.82
C THR A 62 -12.40 -13.83 5.59
N VAL A 63 -11.82 -13.05 4.69
CA VAL A 63 -12.46 -12.67 3.43
C VAL A 63 -12.44 -13.84 2.47
N LYS A 64 -13.59 -14.15 1.88
CA LYS A 64 -13.73 -15.20 0.87
C LYS A 64 -13.22 -14.69 -0.47
N LEU A 65 -12.13 -15.31 -0.94
CA LEU A 65 -11.52 -15.02 -2.24
C LEU A 65 -11.78 -16.17 -3.22
N PRO A 66 -11.97 -15.89 -4.52
CA PRO A 66 -11.96 -16.92 -5.56
C PRO A 66 -10.67 -17.75 -5.52
N THR A 67 -10.76 -19.02 -5.90
CA THR A 67 -9.67 -20.01 -5.73
C THR A 67 -8.32 -19.52 -6.25
N ALA A 68 -8.27 -18.87 -7.42
CA ALA A 68 -7.02 -18.37 -7.99
C ALA A 68 -6.38 -17.26 -7.13
N LEU A 69 -7.17 -16.25 -6.76
CA LEU A 69 -6.71 -15.14 -5.92
C LEU A 69 -6.34 -15.61 -4.51
N ARG A 70 -7.13 -16.53 -3.93
CA ARG A 70 -6.82 -17.14 -2.63
C ARG A 70 -5.44 -17.80 -2.63
N ARG A 71 -5.10 -18.54 -3.70
CA ARG A 71 -3.78 -19.17 -3.85
C ARG A 71 -2.69 -18.11 -3.95
N ALA A 72 -2.88 -17.10 -4.81
CA ALA A 72 -1.92 -16.01 -4.99
C ALA A 72 -1.64 -15.27 -3.67
N VAL A 73 -2.67 -14.96 -2.88
CA VAL A 73 -2.54 -14.36 -1.54
C VAL A 73 -1.80 -15.30 -0.58
N SER A 74 -2.13 -16.59 -0.57
CA SER A 74 -1.51 -17.55 0.35
C SER A 74 -0.03 -17.84 0.08
N SER A 75 0.43 -17.60 -1.15
CA SER A 75 1.81 -17.78 -1.59
C SER A 75 2.53 -16.46 -1.87
N ALA A 76 1.93 -15.33 -1.46
CA ALA A 76 2.50 -14.02 -1.71
C ALA A 76 3.79 -13.85 -0.89
N SER A 77 4.79 -13.19 -1.49
CA SER A 77 5.96 -12.73 -0.75
C SER A 77 5.67 -11.44 0.01
N SER A 78 4.83 -10.58 -0.58
CA SER A 78 4.30 -9.38 0.04
C SER A 78 2.92 -9.05 -0.54
N ILE A 79 2.11 -8.35 0.25
CA ILE A 79 0.85 -7.77 -0.20
C ILE A 79 0.86 -6.29 0.20
N GLY A 80 0.51 -5.43 -0.74
CA GLY A 80 0.52 -3.98 -0.59
C GLY A 80 -0.88 -3.38 -0.74
N PHE A 81 -1.13 -2.29 -0.03
CA PHE A 81 -2.36 -1.51 -0.15
C PHE A 81 -2.01 -0.12 -0.69
N PRO A 82 -2.32 0.18 -1.96
CA PRO A 82 -2.06 1.50 -2.54
C PRO A 82 -2.78 2.67 -1.88
N SER A 83 -3.88 2.40 -1.17
CA SER A 83 -4.69 3.43 -0.52
C SER A 83 -5.27 2.91 0.79
N ALA A 84 -5.40 3.80 1.76
CA ALA A 84 -6.00 3.52 3.07
C ALA A 84 -7.53 3.46 3.02
N ASP A 85 -8.15 3.86 1.91
CA ASP A 85 -9.61 3.94 1.78
C ASP A 85 -10.12 3.16 0.55
N SER A 86 -11.26 2.51 0.75
CA SER A 86 -12.08 1.96 -0.33
C SER A 86 -12.78 3.08 -1.13
N LYS A 87 -13.31 2.73 -2.30
CA LYS A 87 -14.15 3.62 -3.10
C LYS A 87 -15.49 2.96 -3.40
N VAL A 88 -16.57 3.72 -3.24
CA VAL A 88 -17.94 3.25 -3.51
C VAL A 88 -18.46 3.92 -4.78
N VAL A 89 -18.91 3.11 -5.74
CA VAL A 89 -19.53 3.57 -7.00
C VAL A 89 -20.72 2.68 -7.34
N ASP A 90 -21.86 3.28 -7.68
CA ASP A 90 -23.09 2.53 -8.01
C ASP A 90 -23.47 1.47 -6.97
N GLY A 91 -23.23 1.77 -5.68
CA GLY A 91 -23.47 0.84 -4.56
C GLY A 91 -22.48 -0.32 -4.46
N LYS A 92 -21.43 -0.35 -5.30
CA LYS A 92 -20.35 -1.33 -5.25
C LYS A 92 -19.15 -0.72 -4.56
N GLU A 93 -18.67 -1.38 -3.53
CA GLU A 93 -17.44 -1.01 -2.84
C GLU A 93 -16.25 -1.72 -3.50
N ILE A 94 -15.21 -0.95 -3.82
CA ILE A 94 -14.01 -1.42 -4.53
C ILE A 94 -12.77 -1.05 -3.72
N VAL A 95 -11.85 -2.00 -3.62
CA VAL A 95 -10.53 -1.83 -2.99
C VAL A 95 -9.41 -2.18 -3.98
N LEU A 96 -8.24 -1.59 -3.79
CA LEU A 96 -7.02 -1.93 -4.54
C LEU A 96 -6.09 -2.74 -3.64
N VAL A 97 -5.65 -3.90 -4.14
CA VAL A 97 -4.71 -4.77 -3.44
C VAL A 97 -3.63 -5.19 -4.44
N VAL A 98 -2.37 -5.02 -4.06
CA VAL A 98 -1.22 -5.52 -4.83
C VAL A 98 -0.77 -6.82 -4.19
N VAL A 99 -0.60 -7.87 -4.99
CA VAL A 99 -0.05 -9.15 -4.54
C VAL A 99 1.26 -9.38 -5.28
N SER A 100 2.35 -9.50 -4.54
CA SER A 100 3.67 -9.80 -5.06
C SER A 100 4.03 -11.27 -4.88
N GLN A 101 4.76 -11.81 -5.84
CA GLN A 101 5.37 -13.12 -5.78
C GLN A 101 6.88 -12.97 -5.97
N SER A 102 7.67 -13.73 -5.21
CA SER A 102 9.10 -13.82 -5.45
C SER A 102 9.38 -14.40 -6.83
N SER A 103 10.20 -13.72 -7.62
CA SER A 103 10.74 -14.23 -8.87
C SER A 103 11.91 -15.16 -8.54
N SER A 104 11.71 -16.47 -8.73
CA SER A 104 12.74 -17.48 -8.47
C SER A 104 13.95 -17.40 -9.41
N ASN A 105 13.87 -16.60 -10.48
CA ASN A 105 14.78 -16.71 -11.62
C ASN A 105 15.87 -15.62 -11.68
N ASN A 106 15.86 -14.61 -10.80
CA ASN A 106 16.94 -13.62 -10.76
C ASN A 106 17.09 -12.93 -9.38
N PRO A 107 17.64 -13.60 -8.36
CA PRO A 107 17.79 -13.05 -7.01
C PRO A 107 18.79 -11.89 -6.89
N THR A 108 19.52 -11.57 -7.96
CA THR A 108 20.54 -10.49 -8.01
C THR A 108 20.16 -9.37 -9.01
N GLY A 109 18.92 -9.35 -9.50
CA GLY A 109 18.46 -8.37 -10.49
C GLY A 109 18.26 -6.95 -9.93
N TYR A 110 18.34 -5.96 -10.82
CA TYR A 110 18.30 -4.51 -10.51
C TYR A 110 16.97 -4.00 -9.93
N CYS A 111 15.91 -4.80 -9.92
CA CYS A 111 14.66 -4.48 -9.24
C CYS A 111 14.80 -4.84 -7.75
N GLY A 112 14.67 -3.87 -6.83
CA GLY A 112 15.05 -3.97 -5.41
C GLY A 112 14.39 -5.04 -4.50
N ALA A 113 13.77 -6.09 -5.05
CA ALA A 113 13.36 -7.28 -4.30
C ALA A 113 13.19 -8.56 -5.17
N GLY A 114 13.39 -8.49 -6.49
CA GLY A 114 13.13 -9.64 -7.37
C GLY A 114 11.66 -10.08 -7.37
N GLU A 115 10.70 -9.17 -7.32
CA GLU A 115 9.26 -9.51 -7.22
C GLU A 115 8.48 -9.25 -8.51
N GLU A 116 7.52 -10.12 -8.80
CA GLU A 116 6.48 -9.93 -9.80
C GLU A 116 5.17 -9.55 -9.08
N SER A 117 4.65 -8.36 -9.35
CA SER A 117 3.49 -7.82 -8.63
C SER A 117 2.29 -7.63 -9.54
N THR A 118 1.12 -8.06 -9.07
CA THR A 118 -0.17 -7.91 -9.75
C THR A 118 -1.09 -7.02 -8.91
N LEU A 119 -1.61 -5.96 -9.51
CA LEU A 119 -2.69 -5.16 -8.94
C LEU A 119 -4.02 -5.85 -9.18
N TYR A 120 -4.85 -5.91 -8.15
CA TYR A 120 -6.24 -6.34 -8.21
C TYR A 120 -7.15 -5.20 -7.76
N ALA A 121 -8.19 -4.91 -8.55
CA ALA A 121 -9.35 -4.16 -8.06
C ALA A 121 -10.42 -5.17 -7.63
N LEU A 122 -10.64 -5.27 -6.32
CA LEU A 122 -11.57 -6.21 -5.73
C LEU A 122 -12.87 -5.49 -5.38
N GLN A 123 -13.99 -6.02 -5.86
CA GLN A 123 -15.30 -5.61 -5.36
C GLN A 123 -15.60 -6.38 -4.07
N ILE A 124 -16.01 -5.66 -3.03
CA ILE A 124 -16.44 -6.22 -1.75
C ILE A 124 -17.94 -6.53 -1.81
N ASP A 125 -18.28 -7.79 -1.56
CA ASP A 125 -19.66 -8.31 -1.52
C ASP A 125 -19.86 -9.06 -0.19
N GLY A 126 -20.27 -8.31 0.84
CA GLY A 126 -20.40 -8.87 2.20
C GLY A 126 -19.04 -9.30 2.76
N ASN A 127 -18.86 -10.60 3.01
CA ASN A 127 -17.57 -11.16 3.44
C ASN A 127 -16.75 -11.79 2.30
N ALA A 128 -17.11 -11.53 1.04
CA ALA A 128 -16.38 -11.97 -0.13
C ALA A 128 -15.74 -10.79 -0.84
N ALA A 129 -14.60 -11.02 -1.50
CA ALA A 129 -13.96 -10.05 -2.37
C ALA A 129 -13.67 -10.71 -3.73
N VAL A 130 -14.22 -10.14 -4.80
CA VAL A 130 -14.15 -10.68 -6.16
C VAL A 130 -13.37 -9.74 -7.06
N PRO A 131 -12.35 -10.21 -7.80
CA PRO A 131 -11.59 -9.36 -8.70
C PRO A 131 -12.46 -8.92 -9.88
N ARG A 132 -12.59 -7.61 -10.06
CA ARG A 132 -13.21 -6.98 -11.24
C ARG A 132 -12.18 -6.57 -12.28
N TYR A 133 -10.95 -6.41 -11.85
CA TYR A 133 -9.81 -6.08 -12.70
C TYR A 133 -8.54 -6.65 -12.09
N SER A 134 -7.60 -7.06 -12.94
CA SER A 134 -6.27 -7.47 -12.53
C SER A 134 -5.26 -7.14 -13.61
N MET A 135 -4.10 -6.62 -13.24
CA MET A 135 -2.99 -6.43 -14.18
C MET A 135 -1.62 -6.56 -13.52
N PRO A 136 -0.61 -7.09 -14.22
CA PRO A 136 0.78 -6.95 -13.79
C PRO A 136 1.16 -5.48 -13.70
N VAL A 137 1.81 -5.08 -12.59
CA VAL A 137 2.23 -3.69 -12.35
C VAL A 137 3.72 -3.55 -12.07
N GLN A 138 4.39 -4.63 -11.69
CA GLN A 138 5.83 -4.68 -11.51
C GLN A 138 6.34 -6.03 -12.03
N SER A 139 7.45 -5.99 -12.76
CA SER A 139 8.09 -7.19 -13.27
C SER A 139 9.60 -7.00 -13.34
N CYS A 140 10.32 -7.89 -12.66
CA CYS A 140 11.78 -7.90 -12.76
C CYS A 140 12.24 -8.42 -14.11
N LEU A 141 11.54 -9.43 -14.64
CA LEU A 141 11.84 -10.02 -15.94
C LEU A 141 11.69 -9.03 -17.10
N HIS A 142 10.76 -8.07 -16.96
CA HIS A 142 10.47 -7.07 -17.98
C HIS A 142 10.96 -5.66 -17.64
N THR A 143 11.82 -5.52 -16.62
CA THR A 143 12.41 -4.24 -16.15
C THR A 143 11.40 -3.12 -15.91
N VAL A 144 10.17 -3.49 -15.50
CA VAL A 144 9.08 -2.56 -15.18
C VAL A 144 9.00 -2.37 -13.67
N SER A 145 9.22 -1.15 -13.20
CA SER A 145 9.08 -0.78 -11.78
C SER A 145 7.99 0.27 -11.57
N LEU A 146 7.32 0.18 -10.42
CA LEU A 146 6.46 1.26 -9.94
C LEU A 146 7.31 2.45 -9.53
N ASP A 147 6.84 3.65 -9.87
CA ASP A 147 7.60 4.88 -9.67
C ASP A 147 7.58 5.33 -8.20
N THR A 148 8.74 5.22 -7.54
CA THR A 148 8.98 5.68 -6.18
C THR A 148 9.32 7.17 -6.08
N TYR A 149 9.43 7.90 -7.20
CA TYR A 149 9.89 9.30 -7.27
C TYR A 149 11.20 9.53 -6.47
N VAL A 150 11.64 10.78 -6.37
CA VAL A 150 12.68 11.19 -5.41
C VAL A 150 12.05 11.10 -4.01
N ASN A 151 12.72 10.44 -3.05
CA ASN A 151 12.36 10.28 -1.62
C ASN A 151 11.93 8.86 -1.16
N ASN A 152 12.29 7.78 -1.87
CA ASN A 152 12.19 6.39 -1.35
C ASN A 152 10.81 5.93 -0.82
N ARG A 153 9.72 6.61 -1.20
CA ARG A 153 8.36 6.22 -0.81
C ARG A 153 8.04 4.78 -1.21
N SER A 154 7.10 4.15 -0.51
CA SER A 154 6.65 2.81 -0.86
C SER A 154 6.20 2.73 -2.34
N PRO A 155 6.62 1.72 -3.12
CA PRO A 155 6.26 1.59 -4.53
C PRO A 155 4.75 1.47 -4.75
N TRP A 156 3.99 1.01 -3.75
CA TRP A 156 2.53 0.91 -3.84
C TRP A 156 1.84 2.28 -3.98
N LEU A 157 2.49 3.35 -3.50
CA LEU A 157 2.00 4.73 -3.61
C LEU A 157 2.15 5.31 -5.04
N ALA A 158 2.74 4.55 -5.97
CA ALA A 158 2.70 4.88 -7.39
C ALA A 158 1.33 4.63 -8.02
N ILE A 159 0.45 3.90 -7.32
CA ILE A 159 -0.93 3.59 -7.72
C ILE A 159 -1.85 4.45 -6.86
N GLU A 160 -2.63 5.31 -7.51
CA GLU A 160 -3.49 6.28 -6.81
C GLU A 160 -4.90 6.23 -7.37
N TRP A 161 -5.90 6.35 -6.49
CA TRP A 161 -7.27 6.57 -6.91
C TRP A 161 -7.40 7.87 -7.72
N LEU A 162 -8.33 7.85 -8.67
CA LEU A 162 -8.82 9.01 -9.37
C LEU A 162 -10.31 9.13 -9.05
N ASP A 163 -10.67 10.27 -8.46
CA ASP A 163 -12.06 10.61 -8.23
C ASP A 163 -12.63 11.28 -9.50
N ASP A 164 -13.92 11.04 -9.75
CA ASP A 164 -14.76 11.70 -10.76
C ASP A 164 -14.18 11.84 -12.19
N PRO A 165 -14.40 10.85 -13.09
CA PRO A 165 -15.07 9.56 -12.87
C PRO A 165 -14.16 8.57 -12.14
N LEU A 166 -14.71 7.67 -11.32
CA LEU A 166 -13.91 6.71 -10.55
C LEU A 166 -12.92 5.96 -11.45
N GLY A 167 -11.67 5.91 -11.03
CA GLY A 167 -10.59 5.22 -11.72
C GLY A 167 -9.36 5.14 -10.85
N PHE A 168 -8.25 4.67 -11.40
CA PHE A 168 -6.94 4.80 -10.77
C PHE A 168 -5.90 5.16 -11.82
N LYS A 169 -4.84 5.84 -11.39
CA LYS A 169 -3.62 6.03 -12.19
C LYS A 169 -2.51 5.15 -11.64
N ILE A 170 -1.61 4.78 -12.53
CA ILE A 170 -0.37 4.09 -12.17
C ILE A 170 0.77 4.85 -12.83
N ASN A 171 1.81 5.10 -12.04
CA ASN A 171 3.05 5.70 -12.49
C ASN A 171 4.14 4.61 -12.52
N TRP A 172 4.77 4.45 -13.67
CA TRP A 172 5.91 3.56 -13.86
C TRP A 172 7.17 4.34 -14.16
N SER A 173 8.28 3.81 -13.70
CA SER A 173 9.62 4.16 -14.13
C SER A 173 10.21 2.96 -14.88
N PHE A 174 10.92 3.23 -15.98
CA PHE A 174 11.69 2.21 -16.68
C PHE A 174 13.16 2.39 -16.33
N ILE A 175 13.84 1.29 -15.98
CA ILE A 175 15.21 1.33 -15.46
C ILE A 175 16.21 1.89 -16.50
N ASP A 176 15.91 1.72 -17.80
CA ASP A 176 16.80 2.11 -18.90
C ASP A 176 16.35 3.39 -19.64
N GLU A 177 15.24 4.02 -19.23
CA GLU A 177 14.70 5.21 -19.89
C GLU A 177 14.34 6.28 -18.85
N THR A 178 14.67 7.55 -19.12
CA THR A 178 14.20 8.71 -18.32
C THR A 178 12.69 8.97 -18.46
N ALA A 179 11.96 8.07 -19.11
CA ALA A 179 10.55 8.20 -19.40
C ALA A 179 9.70 7.68 -18.24
N HIS A 180 9.12 8.62 -17.48
CA HIS A 180 8.01 8.32 -16.59
C HIS A 180 6.76 8.05 -17.41
N VAL A 181 6.13 6.90 -17.20
CA VAL A 181 4.89 6.55 -17.88
C VAL A 181 3.75 6.55 -16.88
N THR A 182 2.81 7.47 -17.06
CA THR A 182 1.53 7.43 -16.35
C THR A 182 0.45 6.87 -17.26
N ARG A 183 -0.34 5.93 -16.75
CA ARG A 183 -1.60 5.52 -17.40
C ARG A 183 -2.75 5.62 -16.41
N GLN A 184 -3.91 6.02 -16.91
CA GLN A 184 -5.14 6.10 -16.15
C GLN A 184 -6.10 5.01 -16.59
N TYR A 185 -6.81 4.42 -15.64
CA TYR A 185 -7.81 3.39 -15.86
C TYR A 185 -9.12 3.87 -15.25
N ARG A 186 -10.19 3.94 -16.03
CA ARG A 186 -11.51 4.40 -15.57
C ARG A 186 -12.48 3.24 -15.43
N TYR A 187 -13.30 3.29 -14.39
CA TYR A 187 -14.35 2.33 -14.16
C TYR A 187 -15.50 2.59 -15.15
N ASN A 188 -15.96 1.53 -15.82
CA ASN A 188 -17.04 1.62 -16.82
C ASN A 188 -18.39 1.06 -16.31
N GLY A 189 -18.52 0.83 -15.00
CA GLY A 189 -19.68 0.15 -14.39
C GLY A 189 -19.50 -1.36 -14.19
N SER A 190 -18.45 -1.97 -14.77
CA SER A 190 -18.17 -3.41 -14.64
C SER A 190 -16.71 -3.73 -14.31
N THR A 191 -15.78 -3.04 -14.98
CA THR A 191 -14.34 -3.23 -14.85
C THR A 191 -13.62 -1.89 -15.09
N PHE A 192 -12.29 -1.91 -15.01
CA PHE A 192 -11.44 -0.76 -15.30
C PHE A 192 -10.85 -0.87 -16.70
N VAL A 193 -10.90 0.22 -17.46
CA VAL A 193 -10.40 0.28 -18.85
C VAL A 193 -9.39 1.41 -18.95
N GLN A 194 -8.27 1.17 -19.63
CA GLN A 194 -7.27 2.20 -19.86
C GLN A 194 -7.91 3.37 -20.63
N SER A 195 -7.73 4.58 -20.12
CA SER A 195 -8.12 5.80 -20.81
C SER A 195 -7.28 5.94 -22.08
N LYS A 196 -7.91 6.32 -23.19
CA LYS A 196 -7.18 6.70 -24.40
C LYS A 196 -6.34 7.94 -24.07
N LYS A 197 -5.08 7.93 -24.50
CA LYS A 197 -4.22 9.11 -24.48
C LYS A 197 -4.74 10.14 -25.48
#